data_AF-A0A1B6H200-F1
#
_entry.id   AF-A0A1B6H200-F1
#
_cell.length_a   1.000
_cell.length_b   1.000
_cell.length_c   1.000
_cell.angle_alpha   90.00
_cell.angle_beta   90.00
_cell.angle_gamma   90.00
#
_symmetry.space_group_name_H-M   'P 1'
#
loop_
_entity.id
_entity.type
_entity.pdbx_description
1 polymer ?
#
loop_
_entity_poly.entity_id
_entity_poly.type
_entity_poly.pdbx_seq_one_letter_code
_entity_poly.pdbx_strand_id
1 'polypeptide(L)'
;TVCRQQLCALLDPPEPLGKDWCLLAVQLKLQDKVAAIEASENSHTATLLDTYQGSIGLLIQKLGELGREDARDVLLRSAPLYRINFDLMQTQETPSDSSQNLSR
;
A
#
# COMPACT_ATOMS: atom_id res chain seq x y z
N THR A 1 -0.77 -11.72 4.38
CA THR A 1 -0.15 -12.31 3.17
C THR A 1 1.33 -12.53 3.42
N VAL A 2 1.98 -13.44 2.69
CA VAL A 2 3.41 -13.80 2.87
C VAL A 2 4.32 -12.57 2.79
N CYS A 3 4.07 -11.66 1.83
CA CYS A 3 4.79 -10.38 1.71
C CYS A 3 4.74 -9.55 3.00
N ARG A 4 3.56 -9.47 3.65
CA ARG A 4 3.38 -8.70 4.89
C ARG A 4 4.21 -9.30 6.03
N GLN A 5 4.21 -10.63 6.16
CA GLN A 5 5.01 -11.33 7.18
C GLN A 5 6.52 -11.12 6.96
N GLN A 6 6.97 -11.17 5.71
CA GLN A 6 8.38 -10.89 5.37
C GLN A 6 8.77 -9.45 5.70
N LEU A 7 7.92 -8.46 5.40
CA LEU A 7 8.16 -7.07 5.78
C LEU A 7 8.28 -6.88 7.28
N CYS A 8 7.38 -7.50 8.06
CA CYS A 8 7.44 -7.46 9.52
C CYS A 8 8.76 -8.05 10.03
N ALA A 9 9.15 -9.23 9.54
CA ALA A 9 10.41 -9.86 9.91
C ALA A 9 11.66 -9.04 9.57
N LEU A 10 11.60 -8.20 8.53
CA LEU A 10 12.70 -7.33 8.11
C LEU A 10 12.75 -6.02 8.92
N LEU A 11 11.60 -5.40 9.22
CA LEU A 11 11.52 -4.03 9.73
C LEU A 11 11.24 -3.93 11.24
N ASP A 12 10.72 -4.97 11.88
CA ASP A 12 10.50 -5.01 13.33
C ASP A 12 11.79 -5.13 14.16
N PRO A 13 12.83 -5.89 13.73
CA PRO A 13 14.08 -5.92 14.46
C PRO A 13 14.77 -4.56 14.41
N PRO A 14 15.33 -4.06 15.53
CA PRO A 14 16.07 -2.82 15.55
C PRO A 14 17.33 -2.96 14.67
N GLU A 15 17.37 -2.21 13.59
CA GLU A 15 18.47 -2.24 12.64
C GLU A 15 19.59 -1.30 13.14
N PRO A 16 20.89 -1.69 13.06
CA PRO A 16 21.99 -0.92 13.65
C PRO A 16 22.15 0.52 13.14
N LEU A 17 21.59 0.85 11.98
CA LEU A 17 21.56 2.18 11.37
C LEU A 17 20.23 2.91 11.58
N GLY A 18 19.31 2.37 12.40
CA GLY A 18 18.00 2.96 12.69
C GLY A 18 17.04 2.97 11.50
N LYS A 19 17.27 2.11 10.50
CA LYS A 19 16.41 1.98 9.31
C LYS A 19 15.23 1.06 9.56
N ASP A 20 14.48 1.37 10.61
CA ASP A 20 13.39 0.56 11.12
C ASP A 20 12.01 1.10 10.71
N TRP A 21 10.97 0.46 11.24
CA TRP A 21 9.58 0.85 11.05
C TRP A 21 9.29 2.29 11.54
N CYS A 22 10.00 2.80 12.55
CA CYS A 22 9.79 4.13 13.10
C CYS A 22 10.27 5.21 12.11
N LEU A 23 11.47 5.04 11.55
CA LEU A 23 11.98 5.96 10.53
C LEU A 23 11.14 5.90 9.25
N LEU A 24 10.63 4.72 8.89
CA LEU A 24 9.67 4.58 7.80
C LEU A 24 8.36 5.34 8.08
N ALA A 25 7.83 5.27 9.30
CA ALA A 25 6.63 6.01 9.70
C ALA A 25 6.82 7.53 9.54
N VAL A 26 8.00 8.04 9.90
CA VAL A 26 8.36 9.46 9.67
C VAL A 26 8.38 9.80 8.17
N GLN A 27 8.97 8.94 7.33
CA GLN A 27 9.00 9.14 5.87
C GLN A 27 7.61 9.12 5.22
N LEU A 28 6.68 8.36 5.80
CA LEU A 28 5.29 8.27 5.36
C LEU A 28 4.39 9.37 5.94
N LYS A 29 4.95 10.31 6.71
CA LYS A 29 4.23 11.37 7.44
C LYS A 29 3.20 10.83 8.44
N LEU A 30 3.51 9.70 9.08
CA LEU A 30 2.69 9.04 10.10
C LEU A 30 3.29 9.18 11.50
N GLN A 31 4.16 10.16 11.74
CA GLN A 31 4.84 10.38 13.02
C GLN A 31 3.86 10.65 14.18
N ASP A 32 2.68 11.21 13.88
CA ASP A 32 1.59 11.43 14.83
C ASP A 32 1.00 10.11 15.36
N LYS A 33 1.15 9.02 14.61
CA LYS A 33 0.60 7.70 14.95
C LYS A 33 1.64 6.74 15.49
N VAL A 34 2.92 7.13 15.57
CA VAL A 34 4.01 6.27 16.05
C VAL A 34 3.75 5.76 17.45
N ALA A 35 3.30 6.61 18.38
CA ALA A 35 2.99 6.20 19.75
C ALA A 35 1.85 5.16 19.81
N ALA A 36 0.85 5.29 18.93
CA ALA A 36 -0.25 4.33 18.84
C ALA A 36 0.20 2.98 18.24
N ILE A 37 1.14 3.03 17.28
CA ILE A 37 1.75 1.84 16.67
C ILE A 37 2.64 1.14 17.69
N GLU A 38 3.49 1.87 18.42
CA GLU A 38 4.39 1.32 19.44
C GLU A 38 3.63 0.60 20.56
N ALA A 39 2.48 1.16 20.97
CA ALA A 39 1.60 0.58 21.98
C ALA A 39 0.82 -0.66 21.48
N SER A 40 0.91 -1.02 20.20
CA SER A 40 0.23 -2.19 19.68
C SER A 40 0.92 -3.50 20.10
N GLU A 41 0.12 -4.53 20.43
CA GLU A 41 0.63 -5.87 20.77
C GLU A 41 1.07 -6.68 19.54
N ASN A 42 0.74 -6.19 18.35
CA ASN A 42 1.13 -6.77 17.08
C ASN A 42 2.49 -6.22 16.63
N SER A 43 3.05 -6.82 15.58
CA SER A 43 4.19 -6.25 14.86
C SER A 43 3.97 -4.76 14.56
N HIS A 44 4.92 -3.91 14.93
CA HIS A 44 4.85 -2.48 14.69
C HIS A 44 4.75 -2.16 13.19
N THR A 45 5.50 -2.91 12.37
CA THR A 45 5.43 -2.81 10.91
C THR A 45 4.05 -3.20 10.39
N ALA A 46 3.42 -4.24 10.94
CA ALA A 46 2.07 -4.64 10.57
C ALA A 46 1.04 -3.53 10.83
N THR A 47 1.05 -2.97 12.03
CA THR A 47 0.14 -1.88 12.42
C THR A 47 0.39 -0.61 11.59
N LEU A 48 1.66 -0.30 11.28
CA LEU A 48 2.04 0.79 10.38
C LEU A 48 1.46 0.59 8.97
N LEU A 49 1.59 -0.62 8.41
CA LEU A 49 1.06 -0.96 7.08
C LEU A 49 -0.46 -0.90 7.02
N ASP A 50 -1.16 -1.26 8.10
CA ASP A 50 -2.63 -1.16 8.17
C ASP A 50 -3.09 0.29 8.28
N THR A 51 -2.32 1.12 8.97
CA THR A 51 -2.57 2.55 9.14
C THR A 51 -2.27 3.33 7.86
N TYR A 52 -1.39 2.80 7.02
CA TYR A 52 -0.99 3.41 5.76
C TYR A 52 -2.07 3.27 4.69
N GLN A 53 -2.55 4.40 4.18
CA GLN A 53 -3.59 4.46 3.14
C GLN A 53 -3.06 4.88 1.77
N GLY A 54 -1.73 5.02 1.62
CA GLY A 54 -1.12 5.46 0.37
C GLY A 54 -0.96 4.34 -0.66
N SER A 55 -0.30 4.66 -1.78
CA SER A 55 -0.02 3.69 -2.83
C SER A 55 1.18 2.82 -2.48
N ILE A 56 1.15 1.55 -2.91
CA ILE A 56 2.29 0.64 -2.74
C ILE A 56 3.56 1.17 -3.44
N GLY A 57 3.42 1.94 -4.53
CA GLY A 57 4.53 2.58 -5.22
C GLY A 57 5.25 3.63 -4.37
N LEU A 58 4.51 4.43 -3.61
CA LEU A 58 5.12 5.39 -2.68
C LEU A 58 5.84 4.66 -1.54
N LEU A 59 5.28 3.55 -1.03
CA LEU A 59 5.94 2.71 -0.03
C LEU A 59 7.26 2.13 -0.56
N ILE A 60 7.27 1.60 -1.78
CA ILE A 60 8.48 1.08 -2.45
C ILE A 60 9.53 2.19 -2.62
N GLN A 61 9.13 3.38 -3.04
CA GLN A 61 10.03 4.53 -3.17
C GLN A 61 10.66 4.90 -1.82
N LYS A 62 9.84 5.02 -0.77
CA LYS A 62 10.33 5.38 0.57
C LYS A 62 11.28 4.35 1.17
N LEU A 63 11.05 3.06 0.92
CA LEU A 63 11.99 2.00 1.32
C LEU A 63 13.33 2.09 0.58
N GLY A 64 13.31 2.46 -0.71
CA GLY A 64 14.52 2.75 -1.47
C GLY A 64 15.30 3.96 -0.93
N GLU A 65 14.60 5.05 -0.61
CA GLU A 65 15.20 6.25 0.00
C GLU A 65 15.82 5.97 1.38
N LEU A 66 15.20 5.06 2.16
CA LEU A 66 15.71 4.59 3.45
C LEU A 66 16.95 3.68 3.29
N GLY A 67 17.22 3.18 2.07
CA GLY A 67 18.27 2.21 1.79
C GLY A 67 17.95 0.81 2.30
N ARG A 68 16.66 0.46 2.40
CA ARG A 68 16.13 -0.87 2.77
C ARG A 68 15.70 -1.61 1.49
N GLU A 69 16.69 -1.95 0.67
CA GLU A 69 16.47 -2.60 -0.62
C GLU A 69 15.94 -4.03 -0.48
N ASP A 70 16.27 -4.69 0.64
CA ASP A 70 15.70 -5.97 1.05
C ASP A 70 14.16 -5.94 1.11
N ALA A 71 13.61 -4.96 1.84
CA ALA A 71 12.18 -4.77 1.98
C ALA A 71 11.52 -4.28 0.68
N ARG A 72 12.22 -3.41 -0.06
CA ARG A 72 11.78 -2.93 -1.38
C ARG A 72 11.61 -4.09 -2.36
N ASP A 73 12.59 -4.98 -2.44
CA ASP A 73 12.59 -6.10 -3.38
C ASP A 73 11.49 -7.11 -3.05
N VAL A 74 11.18 -7.33 -1.76
CA VAL A 74 10.04 -8.15 -1.35
C VAL A 74 8.73 -7.56 -1.88
N LEU A 75 8.53 -6.25 -1.76
CA LEU A 75 7.34 -5.58 -2.30
C LEU A 75 7.29 -5.65 -3.82
N LEU A 76 8.40 -5.40 -4.51
CA LEU A 76 8.47 -5.47 -5.97
C LEU A 76 8.16 -6.87 -6.51
N ARG A 77 8.64 -7.93 -5.84
CA ARG A 77 8.30 -9.31 -6.18
C ARG A 77 6.84 -9.67 -5.93
N SER A 78 6.19 -8.97 -5.00
CA SER A 78 4.82 -9.23 -4.57
C SER A 78 3.78 -8.33 -5.22
N ALA A 79 4.20 -7.24 -5.84
CA ALA A 79 3.32 -6.20 -6.35
C ALA A 79 2.57 -6.71 -7.60
N PRO A 80 1.23 -6.72 -7.60
CA PRO A 80 0.47 -6.98 -8.81
C PRO A 80 0.75 -5.85 -9.81
N LEU A 81 1.13 -6.21 -11.04
CA LEU A 81 1.48 -5.25 -12.11
C LEU A 81 0.31 -4.34 -12.50
N TYR A 82 -0.92 -4.72 -12.16
CA TYR A 82 -2.13 -3.96 -12.44
C TYR A 82 -3.12 -4.09 -11.28
N ARG A 83 -3.82 -2.99 -11.00
CA ARG A 83 -4.98 -2.96 -10.09
C ARG A 83 -6.22 -2.75 -10.93
N ILE A 84 -7.15 -3.69 -10.91
CA ILE A 84 -8.44 -3.54 -11.59
C ILE A 84 -9.30 -2.60 -10.74
N ASN A 85 -9.55 -1.39 -11.23
CA ASN A 85 -10.52 -0.47 -10.65
C ASN A 85 -11.90 -0.79 -11.22
N PHE A 86 -12.68 -1.58 -10.49
CA PHE A 86 -14.05 -1.93 -10.88
C PHE A 86 -14.98 -0.71 -11.00
N ASP A 87 -14.65 0.41 -10.35
CA ASP A 87 -15.46 1.64 -10.38
C ASP A 87 -15.50 2.30 -11.78
N LEU A 88 -14.49 2.06 -12.63
CA LEU A 88 -14.44 2.56 -14.01
C LEU A 88 -15.27 1.69 -14.99
N MET A 89 -15.86 0.58 -14.54
CA MET A 89 -16.66 -0.31 -15.38
C MET A 89 -18.17 -0.06 -15.28
N GLN A 90 -18.62 1.09 -14.74
CA GLN A 90 -20.01 1.51 -14.94
C GLN A 90 -20.20 1.84 -16.42
N THR A 91 -20.72 0.84 -17.14
CA THR A 91 -21.12 0.86 -18.53
C THR A 91 -21.87 2.16 -18.83
N GLN A 92 -21.28 2.97 -19.70
CA GLN A 92 -21.97 4.09 -20.32
C GLN A 92 -23.13 3.50 -21.12
N GLU A 93 -24.33 3.48 -20.54
CA GLU A 93 -25.58 3.20 -21.23
C GLU A 93 -25.68 4.23 -22.36
N THR A 94 -25.29 3.86 -23.58
CA THR A 94 -25.58 4.65 -24.77
C THR A 94 -27.10 4.71 -24.88
N PRO A 95 -27.75 5.90 -24.80
CA PRO A 95 -29.18 5.99 -25.02
C PRO A 95 -29.44 5.56 -26.46
N SER A 96 -29.94 4.33 -26.61
CA SER A 96 -30.29 3.77 -27.90
C SER A 96 -31.49 4.55 -28.41
N ASP A 97 -31.23 5.41 -29.40
CA ASP A 97 -32.19 6.25 -30.10
C ASP A 97 -33.33 5.36 -30.63
N SER A 98 -34.44 5.32 -29.88
CA SER A 98 -35.61 4.53 -30.23
C SER A 98 -36.38 5.28 -31.30
N SER A 99 -35.91 5.15 -32.53
CA SER A 99 -36.60 5.60 -33.74
C SER A 99 -37.93 4.84 -33.86
N GLN A 100 -39.01 5.44 -33.34
CA GLN A 100 -40.37 4.99 -33.64
C GLN A 100 -40.66 5.23 -35.12
N ASN A 101 -40.44 4.21 -35.95
CA ASN A 101 -40.95 4.20 -37.32
C ASN A 101 -42.40 3.69 -37.31
N LEU A 102 -43.29 4.59 -37.69
CA LEU A 102 -44.66 4.33 -38.11
C LEU A 102 -44.68 3.32 -39.27
N SER A 103 -45.51 2.27 -39.18
CA SER A 103 -46.08 1.65 -40.39
C SER A 103 -47.36 0.85 -40.13
N ARG A 104 -48.46 1.43 -40.64
CA ARG A 104 -49.71 0.84 -41.16
C ARG A 104 -50.66 0.09 -40.22
#